data_AF-A0A7V5RK37-F1
#
_entry.id   AF-A0A7V5RK37-F1
#
_cell.length_a   1.000
_cell.length_b   1.000
_cell.length_c   1.000
_cell.angle_alpha   90.00
_cell.angle_beta   90.00
_cell.angle_gamma   90.00
#
_symmetry.space_group_name_H-M   'P 1'
#
loop_
_entity.id
_entity.type
_entity.pdbx_description
1 polymer ?
#
loop_
_entity_poly.entity_id
_entity_poly.type
_entity_poly.pdbx_seq_one_letter_code
_entity_poly.pdbx_strand_id
1 'polypeptide(L)'
;SMLDSEAAPEFMLGLGDQLYLDDAWIAFSKKMRKNPDAVRDEDIRAEFAEFYRRFWDFPELRRVAERCPWLMVWDDHEITDGWGSHGDEEVSPVKQKLYRHARDSYAEHQLVHNPFVDSSKGYYAFRYGEAGFVVLDLRRYRSARHKILLGDAQWQWLQNWLAGEGQACKVIFIVCSVPFVHFTSHFTQIMGNRLGYLLLKKSGAADDFIDQWNSDPFVHEAERMARLLFDHANNSDTRFVFLGGDVHVATMAVVRSHLKEHEFHPVIYQFTSSPISNNPTPLNKLVERFAPEISFGDDVPFSGRLLKVIARRNFGIVDVRKNPRTSAYGVTFELHSDRGDTTDIHRFPTI
;
A
#
# COMPACT_ATOMS: atom_id res chain seq x y z
N SER A 1 17.02 22.52 7.17
CA SER A 1 15.86 21.61 7.29
C SER A 1 16.37 20.17 7.38
N MET A 2 15.55 19.15 7.67
CA MET A 2 16.00 17.74 7.64
C MET A 2 16.66 17.37 6.30
N LEU A 3 16.15 17.94 5.20
CA LEU A 3 16.65 17.76 3.84
C LEU A 3 18.02 18.42 3.57
N ASP A 4 18.51 19.27 4.48
CA ASP A 4 19.82 19.93 4.34
C ASP A 4 20.86 19.34 5.33
N SER A 5 20.57 18.20 5.93
CA SER A 5 21.41 17.55 6.94
C SER A 5 22.01 16.25 6.41
N GLU A 6 23.05 15.74 7.06
CA GLU A 6 23.58 14.38 6.78
C GLU A 6 22.54 13.26 7.05
N ALA A 7 21.41 13.59 7.68
CA ALA A 7 20.28 12.69 7.91
C ALA A 7 19.14 12.88 6.88
N ALA A 8 19.41 13.54 5.74
CA ALA A 8 18.44 13.66 4.66
C ALA A 8 18.09 12.27 4.10
N PRO A 9 16.80 11.97 3.83
CA PRO A 9 16.42 10.72 3.17
C PRO A 9 17.04 10.60 1.78
N GLU A 10 17.52 9.41 1.44
CA GLU A 10 18.11 9.10 0.13
C GLU A 10 17.07 9.07 -1.00
N PHE A 11 15.83 8.70 -0.66
CA PHE A 11 14.67 8.72 -1.52
C PHE A 11 13.39 8.71 -0.68
N MET A 12 12.27 9.02 -1.33
CA MET A 12 10.91 8.93 -0.79
C MET A 12 10.10 7.87 -1.52
N LEU A 13 9.20 7.23 -0.79
CA LEU A 13 8.22 6.30 -1.34
C LEU A 13 6.81 6.90 -1.24
N GLY A 14 6.13 7.08 -2.38
CA GLY A 14 4.69 7.36 -2.47
C GLY A 14 3.93 6.05 -2.59
N LEU A 15 3.10 5.72 -1.60
CA LEU A 15 2.50 4.40 -1.42
C LEU A 15 1.01 4.36 -1.76
N GLY A 16 0.64 4.94 -2.90
CA GLY A 16 -0.75 5.22 -3.26
C GLY A 16 -1.27 6.60 -2.90
N ASP A 17 -2.45 6.95 -3.41
CA ASP A 17 -3.27 8.09 -2.98
C ASP A 17 -2.57 9.45 -3.04
N GLN A 18 -1.75 9.66 -4.06
CA GLN A 18 -1.11 10.94 -4.32
C GLN A 18 -2.08 11.96 -4.95
N LEU A 19 -3.17 11.49 -5.56
CA LEU A 19 -4.31 12.30 -5.99
C LEU A 19 -5.63 11.53 -5.88
N TYR A 20 -6.73 12.26 -6.04
CA TYR A 20 -8.10 11.73 -5.93
C TYR A 20 -8.89 12.07 -7.19
N LEU A 21 -9.09 11.10 -8.09
CA LEU A 21 -9.83 11.24 -9.36
C LEU A 21 -11.34 10.97 -9.24
N ASP A 22 -11.84 10.62 -8.06
CA ASP A 22 -13.19 10.12 -7.81
C ASP A 22 -14.30 11.03 -8.36
N ASP A 23 -14.19 12.33 -8.11
CA ASP A 23 -15.18 13.30 -8.57
C ASP A 23 -15.23 13.38 -10.10
N ALA A 24 -14.07 13.37 -10.76
CA ALA A 24 -13.97 13.36 -12.22
C ALA A 24 -14.54 12.05 -12.78
N TRP A 25 -14.17 10.92 -12.16
CA TRP A 25 -14.69 9.60 -12.50
C TRP A 25 -16.22 9.53 -12.44
N ILE A 26 -16.82 10.01 -11.34
CA ILE A 26 -18.28 10.03 -11.14
C ILE A 26 -18.94 10.93 -12.20
N ALA A 27 -18.38 12.12 -12.45
CA ALA A 27 -18.92 13.06 -13.43
C ALA A 27 -18.91 12.47 -14.85
N PHE A 28 -17.82 11.84 -15.26
CA PHE A 28 -17.70 11.17 -16.55
C PHE A 28 -18.60 9.95 -16.66
N SER A 29 -18.63 9.10 -15.62
CA SER A 29 -19.51 7.93 -15.56
C SER A 29 -20.99 8.32 -15.74
N LYS A 30 -21.42 9.43 -15.13
CA LYS A 30 -22.79 9.95 -15.27
C LYS A 30 -23.10 10.38 -16.71
N LYS A 31 -22.16 11.07 -17.38
CA LYS A 31 -22.30 11.50 -18.78
C LYS A 31 -22.36 10.31 -19.74
N MET A 32 -21.57 9.27 -19.48
CA MET A 32 -21.47 8.07 -20.32
C MET A 32 -22.50 6.98 -20.02
N ARG A 33 -23.35 7.16 -19.00
CA ARG A 33 -24.30 6.13 -18.52
C ARG A 33 -25.18 5.51 -19.62
N LYS A 34 -25.61 6.30 -20.60
CA LYS A 34 -26.46 5.83 -21.72
C LYS A 34 -25.67 5.54 -23.00
N ASN A 35 -24.50 6.14 -23.14
CA ASN A 35 -23.65 6.03 -24.32
C ASN A 35 -22.18 6.14 -23.86
N PRO A 36 -21.42 5.03 -23.85
CA PRO A 36 -19.99 5.02 -23.49
C PRO A 36 -19.11 5.97 -24.32
N ASP A 37 -19.58 6.39 -25.49
CA ASP A 37 -18.87 7.30 -26.38
C ASP A 37 -19.32 8.77 -26.25
N ALA A 38 -20.18 9.07 -25.26
CA ALA A 38 -20.68 10.43 -25.04
C ALA A 38 -19.61 11.44 -24.58
N VAL A 39 -18.47 10.96 -24.09
CA VAL A 39 -17.32 11.78 -23.70
C VAL A 39 -16.12 11.35 -24.54
N ARG A 40 -15.43 12.32 -25.11
CA ARG A 40 -14.24 12.06 -25.93
C ARG A 40 -13.06 11.67 -25.06
N ASP A 41 -12.17 10.86 -25.62
CA ASP A 41 -10.95 10.42 -24.94
C ASP A 41 -10.04 11.61 -24.58
N GLU A 42 -9.98 12.64 -25.43
CA GLU A 42 -9.15 13.83 -25.14
C GLU A 42 -9.67 14.63 -23.95
N ASP A 43 -10.99 14.67 -23.74
CA ASP A 43 -11.59 15.39 -22.62
C ASP A 43 -11.27 14.69 -21.28
N ILE A 44 -11.30 13.35 -21.27
CA ILE A 44 -10.95 12.55 -20.09
C ILE A 44 -9.46 12.72 -19.77
N ARG A 45 -8.60 12.56 -20.78
CA ARG A 45 -7.15 12.73 -20.64
C ARG A 45 -6.78 14.13 -20.13
N ALA A 46 -7.41 15.18 -20.68
CA ALA A 46 -7.15 16.56 -20.27
C ALA A 46 -7.54 16.81 -18.81
N GLU A 47 -8.70 16.31 -18.38
CA GLU A 47 -9.17 16.42 -17.00
C GLU A 47 -8.23 15.68 -16.03
N PHE A 48 -7.86 14.43 -16.33
CA PHE A 48 -6.97 13.66 -15.45
C PHE A 48 -5.58 14.33 -15.35
N ALA A 49 -5.03 14.82 -16.46
CA ALA A 49 -3.79 15.59 -16.44
C ALA A 49 -3.91 16.92 -15.66
N GLU A 50 -5.09 17.54 -15.60
CA GLU A 50 -5.34 18.72 -14.76
C GLU A 50 -5.31 18.37 -13.27
N PHE A 51 -5.86 17.23 -12.88
CA PHE A 51 -5.78 16.74 -11.49
C PHE A 51 -4.32 16.54 -11.05
N TYR A 52 -3.50 15.89 -11.86
CA TYR A 52 -2.06 15.77 -11.58
C TYR A 52 -1.40 17.15 -11.41
N ARG A 53 -1.63 18.07 -12.35
CA ARG A 53 -1.07 19.43 -12.27
C ARG A 53 -1.49 20.14 -10.99
N ARG A 54 -2.77 20.05 -10.61
CA ARG A 54 -3.29 20.67 -9.39
C ARG A 54 -2.73 20.06 -8.11
N PHE A 55 -2.66 18.73 -8.00
CA PHE A 55 -2.15 18.07 -6.80
C PHE A 55 -0.63 18.20 -6.66
N TRP A 56 0.10 18.46 -7.74
CA TRP A 56 1.56 18.54 -7.70
C TRP A 56 2.11 19.96 -7.71
N ASP A 57 1.26 20.98 -7.86
CA ASP A 57 1.66 22.40 -7.81
C ASP A 57 1.71 22.96 -6.38
N PHE A 58 1.63 22.11 -5.34
CA PHE A 58 1.85 22.57 -3.97
C PHE A 58 3.33 22.96 -3.77
N PRO A 59 3.63 24.21 -3.36
CA PRO A 59 5.02 24.66 -3.16
C PRO A 59 5.80 23.79 -2.16
N GLU A 60 5.13 23.29 -1.13
CA GLU A 60 5.71 22.41 -0.12
C GLU A 60 6.14 21.07 -0.71
N LEU A 61 5.28 20.45 -1.53
CA LEU A 61 5.58 19.19 -2.21
C LEU A 61 6.74 19.37 -3.19
N ARG A 62 6.72 20.46 -3.96
CA ARG A 62 7.79 20.82 -4.88
C ARG A 62 9.14 20.95 -4.17
N ARG A 63 9.21 21.63 -3.02
CA ARG A 63 10.46 21.78 -2.25
C ARG A 63 11.07 20.45 -1.84
N VAL A 64 10.22 19.47 -1.53
CA VAL A 64 10.65 18.13 -1.13
C VAL A 64 11.11 17.34 -2.37
N ALA A 65 10.29 17.30 -3.42
CA ALA A 65 10.59 16.59 -4.66
C ALA A 65 11.83 17.12 -5.40
N GLU A 66 12.16 18.42 -5.26
CA GLU A 66 13.39 19.01 -5.81
C GLU A 66 14.68 18.52 -5.12
N ARG A 67 14.58 17.91 -3.92
CA ARG A 67 15.73 17.53 -3.08
C ARG A 67 15.86 16.02 -2.88
N CYS A 68 14.77 15.28 -3.01
CA CYS A 68 14.72 13.85 -2.73
C CYS A 68 14.05 13.12 -3.88
N PRO A 69 14.69 12.11 -4.51
CA PRO A 69 14.05 11.26 -5.50
C PRO A 69 12.75 10.67 -4.96
N TRP A 70 11.67 10.74 -5.73
CA TRP A 70 10.36 10.25 -5.30
C TRP A 70 9.94 9.07 -6.16
N LEU A 71 9.93 7.89 -5.55
CA LEU A 71 9.50 6.65 -6.16
C LEU A 71 8.05 6.36 -5.77
N MET A 72 7.20 6.03 -6.74
CA MET A 72 5.75 6.00 -6.53
C MET A 72 5.11 4.70 -7.00
N VAL A 73 4.02 4.33 -6.33
CA VAL A 73 3.01 3.40 -6.83
C VAL A 73 1.63 4.03 -6.58
N TRP A 74 0.68 3.78 -7.48
CA TRP A 74 -0.71 4.20 -7.32
C TRP A 74 -1.49 3.33 -6.34
N ASP A 75 -2.65 3.81 -5.92
CA ASP A 75 -3.74 3.01 -5.38
C ASP A 75 -5.05 3.28 -6.15
N ASP A 76 -6.18 3.02 -5.54
CA ASP A 76 -7.49 3.17 -6.14
C ASP A 76 -7.88 4.61 -6.41
N HIS A 77 -7.47 5.60 -5.61
CA HIS A 77 -7.88 6.99 -5.84
C HIS A 77 -7.21 7.67 -7.06
N GLU A 78 -6.13 7.08 -7.59
CA GLU A 78 -5.64 7.36 -8.95
C GLU A 78 -6.56 6.81 -10.07
N ILE A 79 -7.62 6.08 -9.72
CA ILE A 79 -8.63 5.49 -10.60
C ILE A 79 -10.03 5.90 -10.16
N THR A 80 -10.55 5.25 -9.12
CA THR A 80 -11.77 5.51 -8.34
C THR A 80 -11.76 4.63 -7.09
N ASP A 81 -12.31 5.15 -5.99
CA ASP A 81 -12.52 4.46 -4.72
C ASP A 81 -12.97 2.99 -4.88
N GLY A 82 -12.24 2.09 -4.24
CA GLY A 82 -12.50 0.65 -4.22
C GLY A 82 -12.25 -0.08 -5.54
N TRP A 83 -11.48 0.48 -6.48
CA TRP A 83 -11.25 -0.15 -7.79
C TRP A 83 -10.77 -1.60 -7.67
N GLY A 84 -11.54 -2.52 -8.27
CA GLY A 84 -11.27 -3.96 -8.31
C GLY A 84 -11.97 -4.75 -7.20
N SER A 85 -12.68 -4.08 -6.29
CA SER A 85 -13.32 -4.68 -5.11
C SER A 85 -14.84 -4.86 -5.27
N HIS A 86 -15.49 -4.30 -6.30
CA HIS A 86 -16.94 -4.37 -6.48
C HIS A 86 -17.42 -5.51 -7.40
N GLY A 87 -16.56 -6.03 -8.27
CA GLY A 87 -16.80 -7.17 -9.15
C GLY A 87 -17.52 -6.85 -10.47
N ASP A 88 -17.79 -5.57 -10.76
CA ASP A 88 -18.42 -5.11 -12.01
C ASP A 88 -17.48 -4.26 -12.89
N GLU A 89 -16.27 -3.97 -12.42
CA GLU A 89 -15.27 -3.11 -13.06
C GLU A 89 -14.86 -3.64 -14.43
N GLU A 90 -14.66 -4.94 -14.56
CA GLU A 90 -14.23 -5.60 -15.81
C GLU A 90 -15.31 -5.66 -16.89
N VAL A 91 -16.59 -5.67 -16.49
CA VAL A 91 -17.70 -5.85 -17.43
C VAL A 91 -18.34 -4.54 -17.87
N SER A 92 -18.03 -3.43 -17.19
CA SER A 92 -18.57 -2.11 -17.54
C SER A 92 -17.67 -1.42 -18.58
N PRO A 93 -18.15 -1.17 -19.81
CA PRO A 93 -17.36 -0.48 -20.83
C PRO A 93 -16.96 0.94 -20.41
N VAL A 94 -17.79 1.62 -19.61
CA VAL A 94 -17.51 2.95 -19.08
C VAL A 94 -16.38 2.90 -18.06
N LYS A 95 -16.43 1.95 -17.11
CA LYS A 95 -15.37 1.76 -16.11
C LYS A 95 -14.05 1.39 -16.79
N GLN A 96 -14.07 0.47 -17.76
CA GLN A 96 -12.89 0.08 -18.52
C GLN A 96 -12.31 1.23 -19.35
N LYS A 97 -13.15 2.08 -19.95
CA LYS A 97 -12.69 3.27 -20.67
C LYS A 97 -11.97 4.24 -19.73
N LEU A 98 -12.56 4.55 -18.58
CA LEU A 98 -11.97 5.46 -17.60
C LEU A 98 -10.71 4.88 -16.97
N TYR A 99 -10.68 3.58 -16.66
CA TYR A 99 -9.50 2.90 -16.13
C TYR A 99 -8.30 2.98 -17.09
N ARG A 100 -8.51 2.81 -18.40
CA ARG A 100 -7.43 2.99 -19.38
C ARG A 100 -6.83 4.40 -19.29
N HIS A 101 -7.67 5.44 -19.21
CA HIS A 101 -7.20 6.82 -19.06
C HIS A 101 -6.51 7.08 -17.72
N ALA A 102 -7.01 6.50 -16.63
CA ALA A 102 -6.40 6.59 -15.30
C ALA A 102 -5.01 5.95 -15.31
N ARG A 103 -4.90 4.72 -15.83
CA ARG A 103 -3.64 3.99 -16.00
C ARG A 103 -2.64 4.74 -16.89
N ASP A 104 -3.09 5.28 -18.01
CA ASP A 104 -2.21 6.02 -18.92
C ASP A 104 -1.74 7.33 -18.26
N SER A 105 -2.61 8.00 -17.50
CA SER A 105 -2.23 9.20 -16.73
C SER A 105 -1.23 8.86 -15.61
N TYR A 106 -1.44 7.75 -14.90
CA TYR A 106 -0.49 7.21 -13.92
C TYR A 106 0.87 6.93 -14.56
N ALA A 107 0.88 6.29 -15.74
CA ALA A 107 2.11 5.96 -16.45
C ALA A 107 2.90 7.24 -16.84
N GLU A 108 2.18 8.26 -17.32
CA GLU A 108 2.76 9.51 -17.82
C GLU A 108 3.25 10.45 -16.72
N HIS A 109 2.62 10.43 -15.55
CA HIS A 109 2.92 11.38 -14.49
C HIS A 109 3.70 10.75 -13.33
N GLN A 110 3.44 9.49 -12.96
CA GLN A 110 4.07 8.86 -11.80
C GLN A 110 5.07 7.79 -12.17
N LEU A 111 4.65 6.81 -12.98
CA LEU A 111 5.46 5.63 -13.26
C LEU A 111 6.78 6.00 -13.95
N VAL A 112 6.76 7.02 -14.82
CA VAL A 112 7.92 7.52 -15.55
C VAL A 112 9.04 8.07 -14.64
N HIS A 113 8.72 8.45 -13.40
CA HIS A 113 9.71 8.93 -12.43
C HIS A 113 10.53 7.80 -11.81
N ASN A 114 10.05 6.56 -11.91
CA ASN A 114 10.70 5.40 -11.32
C ASN A 114 11.75 4.84 -12.29
N PRO A 115 13.06 4.97 -12.02
CA PRO A 115 14.11 4.63 -12.99
C PRO A 115 14.28 3.12 -13.22
N PHE A 116 13.56 2.29 -12.46
CA PHE A 116 13.67 0.83 -12.45
C PHE A 116 12.45 0.13 -13.06
N VAL A 117 11.55 0.89 -13.68
CA VAL A 117 10.26 0.36 -14.16
C VAL A 117 10.27 0.07 -15.65
N ASP A 118 9.84 -1.13 -15.99
CA ASP A 118 9.21 -1.40 -17.28
C ASP A 118 7.78 -0.84 -17.24
N SER A 119 7.54 0.27 -17.96
CA SER A 119 6.26 1.00 -17.91
C SER A 119 5.05 0.14 -18.29
N SER A 120 5.28 -1.02 -18.93
CA SER A 120 4.23 -1.99 -19.22
C SER A 120 3.70 -2.73 -17.99
N LYS A 121 4.45 -2.78 -16.87
CA LYS A 121 4.15 -3.63 -15.71
C LYS A 121 3.45 -2.93 -14.56
N GLY A 122 3.83 -1.70 -14.22
CA GLY A 122 3.26 -0.96 -13.07
C GLY A 122 3.83 -1.34 -11.70
N TYR A 123 4.59 -2.43 -11.60
CA TYR A 123 5.30 -2.89 -10.41
C TYR A 123 6.79 -3.05 -10.72
N TYR A 124 7.64 -2.94 -9.70
CA TYR A 124 9.10 -2.94 -9.86
C TYR A 124 9.81 -3.29 -8.55
N ALA A 125 11.11 -3.54 -8.66
CA ALA A 125 11.95 -3.72 -7.50
C ALA A 125 13.32 -3.08 -7.74
N PHE A 126 13.97 -2.67 -6.66
CA PHE A 126 15.31 -2.10 -6.70
C PHE A 126 16.07 -2.41 -5.42
N ARG A 127 17.37 -2.16 -5.45
CA ARG A 127 18.26 -2.33 -4.31
C ARG A 127 18.93 -1.01 -3.96
N TYR A 128 19.05 -0.75 -2.67
CA TYR A 128 19.92 0.29 -2.11
C TYR A 128 20.92 -0.39 -1.16
N GLY A 129 22.11 -0.70 -1.67
CA GLY A 129 23.07 -1.57 -0.98
C GLY A 129 22.55 -3.01 -0.83
N GLU A 130 22.48 -3.47 0.42
CA GLU A 130 21.93 -4.80 0.79
C GLU A 130 20.45 -4.72 1.22
N ALA A 131 19.80 -3.55 1.08
CA ALA A 131 18.36 -3.41 1.24
C ALA A 131 17.67 -3.55 -0.12
N GLY A 132 16.68 -4.44 -0.21
CA GLY A 132 15.81 -4.60 -1.37
C GLY A 132 14.45 -3.95 -1.13
N PHE A 133 13.86 -3.39 -2.19
CA PHE A 133 12.52 -2.80 -2.16
C PHE A 133 11.72 -3.42 -3.29
N VAL A 134 10.65 -4.12 -2.96
CA VAL A 134 9.71 -4.74 -3.89
C VAL A 134 8.43 -3.92 -3.85
N VAL A 135 8.14 -3.19 -4.92
CA VAL A 135 6.97 -2.32 -5.04
C VAL A 135 5.90 -3.03 -5.85
N LEU A 136 4.83 -3.44 -5.17
CA LEU A 136 3.71 -4.19 -5.74
C LEU A 136 2.64 -3.24 -6.29
N ASP A 137 1.99 -3.64 -7.38
CA ASP A 137 0.81 -2.97 -7.94
C ASP A 137 -0.43 -3.79 -7.55
N LEU A 138 -1.22 -3.25 -6.63
CA LEU A 138 -2.39 -3.94 -6.07
C LEU A 138 -3.71 -3.60 -6.78
N ARG A 139 -3.67 -2.81 -7.86
CA ARG A 139 -4.89 -2.34 -8.55
C ARG A 139 -5.01 -2.85 -9.97
N ARG A 140 -3.88 -3.07 -10.64
CA ARG A 140 -3.87 -3.43 -12.06
C ARG A 140 -4.59 -4.74 -12.39
N TYR A 141 -4.37 -5.77 -11.59
CA TYR A 141 -4.91 -7.12 -11.82
C TYR A 141 -6.06 -7.46 -10.88
N ARG A 142 -6.34 -6.58 -9.91
CA ARG A 142 -7.29 -6.83 -8.84
C ARG A 142 -8.70 -7.07 -9.40
N SER A 143 -9.33 -8.13 -8.90
CA SER A 143 -10.68 -8.54 -9.23
C SER A 143 -11.30 -9.35 -8.11
N ALA A 144 -12.21 -8.74 -7.35
CA ALA A 144 -12.99 -9.46 -6.34
C ALA A 144 -13.89 -10.55 -6.98
N ARG A 145 -14.36 -10.32 -8.21
CA ARG A 145 -15.17 -11.29 -8.97
C ARG A 145 -14.38 -12.56 -9.27
N HIS A 146 -13.14 -12.41 -9.71
CA HIS A 146 -12.28 -13.52 -10.09
C HIS A 146 -11.34 -13.98 -8.96
N LYS A 147 -11.40 -13.32 -7.80
CA LYS A 147 -10.53 -13.56 -6.64
C LYS A 147 -9.05 -13.44 -7.03
N ILE A 148 -8.70 -12.35 -7.71
CA ILE A 148 -7.33 -12.07 -8.14
C ILE A 148 -6.90 -10.76 -7.48
N LEU A 149 -5.70 -10.71 -6.89
CA LEU A 149 -5.07 -9.51 -6.36
C LEU A 149 -3.83 -9.13 -7.18
N LEU A 150 -2.77 -9.95 -7.16
CA LEU A 150 -1.53 -9.63 -7.90
C LEU A 150 -1.55 -10.11 -9.35
N GLY A 151 -2.32 -11.17 -9.66
CA GLY A 151 -2.30 -11.83 -10.95
C GLY A 151 -1.01 -12.63 -11.23
N ASP A 152 -1.10 -13.61 -12.12
CA ASP A 152 -0.04 -14.61 -12.34
C ASP A 152 1.29 -13.98 -12.78
N ALA A 153 1.24 -12.95 -13.63
CA ALA A 153 2.43 -12.28 -14.14
C ALA A 153 3.23 -11.60 -13.02
N GLN A 154 2.56 -10.90 -12.10
CA GLN A 154 3.23 -10.23 -10.98
C GLN A 154 3.71 -11.26 -9.94
N TRP A 155 2.92 -12.32 -9.69
CA TRP A 155 3.34 -13.43 -8.83
C TRP A 155 4.60 -14.13 -9.32
N GLN A 156 4.67 -14.43 -10.63
CA GLN A 156 5.83 -15.07 -11.23
C GLN A 156 7.04 -14.13 -11.18
N TRP A 157 6.84 -12.84 -11.49
CA TRP A 157 7.88 -11.84 -11.40
C TRP A 157 8.46 -11.72 -9.97
N LEU A 158 7.60 -11.66 -8.95
CA LEU A 158 8.01 -11.55 -7.54
C LEU A 158 8.88 -12.74 -7.13
N GLN A 159 8.43 -13.96 -7.41
CA GLN A 159 9.18 -15.17 -7.08
C GLN A 159 10.53 -15.21 -7.81
N ASN A 160 10.57 -14.83 -9.08
CA ASN A 160 11.81 -14.77 -9.85
C ASN A 160 12.78 -13.72 -9.29
N TRP A 161 12.28 -12.56 -8.88
CA TRP A 161 13.13 -11.51 -8.29
C TRP A 161 13.69 -11.96 -6.94
N LEU A 162 12.88 -12.57 -6.06
CA LEU A 162 13.33 -13.11 -4.77
C LEU A 162 14.35 -14.26 -4.93
N ALA A 163 14.19 -15.10 -5.96
CA ALA A 163 15.12 -16.18 -6.28
C ALA A 163 16.41 -15.68 -6.97
N GLY A 164 16.37 -14.49 -7.59
CA GLY A 164 17.50 -13.86 -8.26
C GLY A 164 18.13 -12.75 -7.41
N GLU A 165 17.86 -11.49 -7.78
CA GLU A 165 18.47 -10.31 -7.16
C GLU A 165 18.20 -10.19 -5.66
N GLY A 166 17.05 -10.67 -5.20
CA GLY A 166 16.65 -10.67 -3.79
C GLY A 166 17.59 -11.46 -2.89
N GLN A 167 18.28 -12.49 -3.41
CA GLN A 167 19.24 -13.30 -2.64
C GLN A 167 20.43 -12.50 -2.10
N ALA A 168 20.74 -11.36 -2.70
CA ALA A 168 21.81 -10.47 -2.26
C ALA A 168 21.36 -9.47 -1.18
N CYS A 169 20.10 -9.49 -0.78
CA CYS A 169 19.54 -8.56 0.21
C CYS A 169 19.56 -9.18 1.61
N LYS A 170 19.81 -8.34 2.63
CA LYS A 170 19.70 -8.70 4.05
C LYS A 170 18.38 -8.23 4.66
N VAL A 171 17.80 -7.19 4.08
CA VAL A 171 16.47 -6.69 4.41
C VAL A 171 15.73 -6.46 3.10
N ILE A 172 14.50 -6.95 3.01
CA ILE A 172 13.62 -6.70 1.86
C ILE A 172 12.33 -6.05 2.37
N PHE A 173 12.04 -4.87 1.83
CA PHE A 173 10.78 -4.17 2.05
C PHE A 173 9.79 -4.58 0.97
N ILE A 174 8.66 -5.15 1.37
CA ILE A 174 7.50 -5.35 0.51
C ILE A 174 6.61 -4.13 0.64
N VAL A 175 6.53 -3.35 -0.42
CA VAL A 175 5.82 -2.08 -0.48
C VAL A 175 4.46 -2.31 -1.13
N CYS A 176 3.41 -2.06 -0.36
CA CYS A 176 2.01 -2.30 -0.72
C CYS A 176 1.20 -1.00 -0.56
N SER A 177 0.38 -0.62 -1.53
CA SER A 177 -0.51 0.53 -1.38
C SER A 177 -1.53 0.29 -0.25
N VAL A 178 -2.20 -0.86 -0.30
CA VAL A 178 -3.05 -1.41 0.76
C VAL A 178 -2.24 -2.22 1.78
N PRO A 179 -2.26 -1.88 3.08
CA PRO A 179 -1.50 -2.60 4.11
C PRO A 179 -1.91 -4.07 4.27
N PHE A 180 -0.93 -4.93 4.49
CA PHE A 180 -1.11 -6.38 4.63
C PHE A 180 -1.93 -6.76 5.88
N VAL A 181 -1.74 -6.05 6.99
CA VAL A 181 -2.56 -6.10 8.20
C VAL A 181 -3.27 -4.78 8.37
N HIS A 182 -4.60 -4.80 8.32
CA HIS A 182 -5.42 -3.59 8.38
C HIS A 182 -6.41 -3.66 9.55
N PHE A 183 -6.74 -2.53 10.18
CA PHE A 183 -7.57 -2.52 11.39
C PHE A 183 -9.03 -2.95 11.17
N THR A 184 -9.57 -2.72 9.97
CA THR A 184 -10.95 -3.07 9.61
C THR A 184 -11.16 -4.58 9.44
N SER A 185 -10.11 -5.39 9.27
CA SER A 185 -10.23 -6.86 9.13
C SER A 185 -10.83 -7.58 10.34
N HIS A 186 -10.95 -6.92 11.50
CA HIS A 186 -11.65 -7.50 12.64
C HIS A 186 -13.18 -7.34 12.55
N PHE A 187 -13.67 -6.29 11.90
CA PHE A 187 -15.10 -6.06 11.82
C PHE A 187 -15.78 -6.93 10.74
N THR A 188 -15.07 -7.42 9.73
CA THR A 188 -15.63 -8.41 8.77
C THR A 188 -16.14 -9.67 9.47
N GLN A 189 -15.44 -10.16 10.50
CA GLN A 189 -15.84 -11.36 11.24
C GLN A 189 -17.05 -11.14 12.18
N ILE A 190 -17.20 -9.93 12.73
CA ILE A 190 -18.35 -9.58 13.60
C ILE A 190 -19.61 -9.27 12.77
N MET A 191 -19.47 -8.95 11.48
CA MET A 191 -20.50 -8.32 10.64
C MET A 191 -21.24 -9.27 9.69
N GLY A 192 -21.27 -10.58 9.96
CA GLY A 192 -21.97 -11.58 9.14
C GLY A 192 -23.49 -11.42 9.00
N ASN A 193 -24.10 -10.32 9.50
CA ASN A 193 -25.52 -10.02 9.31
C ASN A 193 -25.75 -8.87 8.32
N ARG A 194 -26.80 -9.02 7.51
CA ARG A 194 -27.18 -8.12 6.40
C ARG A 194 -27.44 -6.67 6.83
N LEU A 195 -27.73 -6.44 8.13
CA LEU A 195 -27.96 -5.10 8.68
C LEU A 195 -26.63 -4.34 8.89
N GLY A 196 -25.58 -5.04 9.34
CA GLY A 196 -24.23 -4.49 9.46
C GLY A 196 -23.68 -4.03 8.11
N TYR A 197 -23.76 -4.87 7.08
CA TYR A 197 -23.37 -4.50 5.71
C TYR A 197 -24.11 -3.26 5.18
N LEU A 198 -25.43 -3.16 5.42
CA LEU A 198 -26.22 -2.01 4.95
C LEU A 198 -25.83 -0.70 5.66
N LEU A 199 -25.48 -0.77 6.94
CA LEU A 199 -24.99 0.39 7.70
C LEU A 199 -23.61 0.83 7.21
N LEU A 200 -22.70 -0.11 6.92
CA LEU A 200 -21.37 0.19 6.37
C LEU A 200 -21.43 0.78 4.96
N LYS A 201 -22.29 0.23 4.10
CA LYS A 201 -22.48 0.75 2.74
C LYS A 201 -23.00 2.20 2.76
N LYS A 202 -23.78 2.57 3.79
CA LYS A 202 -24.22 3.96 3.99
C LYS A 202 -23.11 4.87 4.52
N SER A 203 -22.05 4.33 5.13
CA SER A 203 -20.94 5.11 5.69
C SER A 203 -19.70 5.18 4.79
N GLY A 204 -19.72 4.60 3.57
CA GLY A 204 -18.56 4.52 2.67
C GLY A 204 -17.59 3.39 3.01
N ALA A 205 -17.44 3.06 4.30
CA ALA A 205 -16.49 2.04 4.77
C ALA A 205 -16.69 0.60 4.27
N ALA A 206 -17.76 0.28 3.53
CA ALA A 206 -17.98 -1.08 3.01
C ALA A 206 -16.87 -1.54 2.06
N ASP A 207 -16.33 -0.62 1.27
CA ASP A 207 -15.32 -0.92 0.27
C ASP A 207 -13.97 -1.20 0.95
N ASP A 208 -13.58 -0.41 1.95
CA ASP A 208 -12.42 -0.67 2.83
C ASP A 208 -12.40 -2.08 3.42
N PHE A 209 -13.55 -2.74 3.61
CA PHE A 209 -13.61 -4.11 4.15
C PHE A 209 -13.27 -5.20 3.12
N ILE A 210 -13.70 -5.02 1.87
CA ILE A 210 -13.41 -5.97 0.79
C ILE A 210 -11.99 -5.76 0.26
N ASP A 211 -11.48 -4.54 0.38
CA ASP A 211 -10.24 -4.14 -0.28
C ASP A 211 -8.96 -4.72 0.33
N GLN A 212 -9.05 -5.28 1.54
CA GLN A 212 -7.90 -5.79 2.28
C GLN A 212 -7.41 -7.14 1.77
N TRP A 213 -6.11 -7.38 1.96
CA TRP A 213 -5.48 -8.70 1.77
C TRP A 213 -6.24 -9.83 2.45
N ASN A 214 -6.74 -9.60 3.67
CA ASN A 214 -7.35 -10.63 4.51
C ASN A 214 -8.87 -10.71 4.35
N SER A 215 -9.43 -10.12 3.29
CA SER A 215 -10.85 -10.24 2.95
C SER A 215 -11.14 -11.54 2.18
N ASP A 216 -12.40 -11.99 2.19
CA ASP A 216 -12.84 -13.22 1.52
C ASP A 216 -12.32 -13.42 0.09
N PRO A 217 -12.35 -12.43 -0.84
CA PRO A 217 -11.83 -12.64 -2.19
C PRO A 217 -10.30 -12.81 -2.24
N PHE A 218 -9.54 -12.26 -1.30
CA PHE A 218 -8.07 -12.12 -1.43
C PHE A 218 -7.26 -12.87 -0.37
N VAL A 219 -7.90 -13.42 0.68
CA VAL A 219 -7.23 -14.12 1.79
C VAL A 219 -6.29 -15.24 1.35
N HIS A 220 -6.62 -15.93 0.26
CA HIS A 220 -5.76 -16.98 -0.31
C HIS A 220 -4.46 -16.42 -0.92
N GLU A 221 -4.48 -15.21 -1.48
CA GLU A 221 -3.27 -14.52 -1.95
C GLU A 221 -2.45 -13.97 -0.76
N ALA A 222 -3.12 -13.52 0.30
CA ALA A 222 -2.45 -13.16 1.56
C ALA A 222 -1.73 -14.36 2.19
N GLU A 223 -2.38 -15.53 2.23
CA GLU A 223 -1.74 -16.77 2.68
C GLU A 223 -0.53 -17.12 1.81
N ARG A 224 -0.69 -17.06 0.48
CA ARG A 224 0.40 -17.33 -0.47
C ARG A 224 1.59 -16.39 -0.27
N MET A 225 1.33 -15.10 -0.04
CA MET A 225 2.36 -14.10 0.26
C MET A 225 3.06 -14.44 1.57
N ALA A 226 2.30 -14.67 2.65
CA ALA A 226 2.86 -14.99 3.96
C ALA A 226 3.76 -16.23 3.89
N ARG A 227 3.29 -17.32 3.26
CA ARG A 227 4.10 -18.54 3.05
C ARG A 227 5.40 -18.22 2.32
N LEU A 228 5.32 -17.56 1.15
CA LEU A 228 6.50 -17.20 0.36
C LEU A 228 7.55 -16.42 1.17
N LEU A 229 7.12 -15.41 1.93
CA LEU A 229 8.04 -14.56 2.69
C LEU A 229 8.61 -15.29 3.92
N PHE A 230 7.79 -16.03 4.65
CA PHE A 230 8.26 -16.80 5.81
C PHE A 230 9.17 -17.95 5.40
N ASP A 231 8.85 -18.68 4.33
CA ASP A 231 9.71 -19.72 3.76
C ASP A 231 11.06 -19.12 3.38
N HIS A 232 11.07 -17.99 2.67
CA HIS A 232 12.32 -17.33 2.29
C HIS A 232 13.10 -16.87 3.52
N ALA A 233 12.46 -16.21 4.50
CA ALA A 233 13.10 -15.73 5.71
C ALA A 233 13.75 -16.88 6.49
N ASN A 234 13.07 -18.03 6.63
CA ASN A 234 13.57 -19.16 7.41
C ASN A 234 14.61 -20.02 6.67
N ASN A 235 14.71 -19.88 5.34
CA ASN A 235 15.72 -20.56 4.53
C ASN A 235 16.90 -19.65 4.12
N SER A 236 16.94 -18.41 4.62
CA SER A 236 17.98 -17.44 4.31
C SER A 236 18.32 -16.59 5.55
N ASP A 237 19.20 -15.59 5.36
CA ASP A 237 19.52 -14.58 6.38
C ASP A 237 18.81 -13.24 6.06
N THR A 238 17.69 -13.32 5.34
CA THR A 238 16.92 -12.16 4.86
C THR A 238 15.77 -11.86 5.81
N ARG A 239 15.63 -10.58 6.20
CA ARG A 239 14.47 -10.08 6.93
C ARG A 239 13.49 -9.40 6.00
N PHE A 240 12.19 -9.60 6.25
CA PHE A 240 11.13 -8.90 5.52
C PHE A 240 10.44 -7.85 6.38
N VAL A 241 9.99 -6.79 5.71
CA VAL A 241 9.19 -5.72 6.29
C VAL A 241 8.11 -5.33 5.29
N PHE A 242 6.87 -5.20 5.73
CA PHE A 242 5.84 -4.54 4.94
C PHE A 242 5.86 -3.02 5.16
N LEU A 243 5.84 -2.26 4.08
CA LEU A 243 5.56 -0.82 4.10
C LEU A 243 4.23 -0.58 3.40
N GLY A 244 3.37 0.25 3.96
CA GLY A 244 2.11 0.59 3.28
C GLY A 244 1.52 1.95 3.59
N GLY A 245 0.52 2.33 2.78
CA GLY A 245 -0.22 3.58 2.83
C GLY A 245 -1.71 3.37 3.15
N ASP A 246 -2.57 4.27 2.67
CA ASP A 246 -4.04 4.13 2.56
C ASP A 246 -4.90 4.08 3.85
N VAL A 247 -4.45 3.47 4.95
CA VAL A 247 -5.24 3.26 6.20
C VAL A 247 -5.80 4.51 6.93
N HIS A 248 -5.57 5.74 6.44
CA HIS A 248 -5.97 6.98 7.11
C HIS A 248 -5.38 7.19 8.52
N VAL A 249 -4.42 6.35 8.92
CA VAL A 249 -3.67 6.39 10.19
C VAL A 249 -2.28 5.78 10.05
N ALA A 250 -1.36 6.16 10.93
CA ALA A 250 -0.12 5.39 11.04
C ALA A 250 -0.30 4.18 11.95
N THR A 251 0.31 3.06 11.57
CA THR A 251 0.27 1.82 12.33
C THR A 251 1.65 1.16 12.38
N MET A 252 1.89 0.47 13.49
CA MET A 252 2.90 -0.58 13.56
C MET A 252 2.17 -1.88 13.80
N ALA A 253 2.46 -2.90 12.99
CA ALA A 253 1.85 -4.21 13.10
C ALA A 253 2.89 -5.32 13.01
N VAL A 254 2.47 -6.51 13.41
CA VAL A 254 3.23 -7.75 13.21
C VAL A 254 2.35 -8.77 12.50
N VAL A 255 2.94 -9.45 11.53
CA VAL A 255 2.44 -10.71 10.97
C VAL A 255 3.25 -11.82 11.62
N ARG A 256 2.58 -12.89 12.06
CA ARG A 256 3.18 -14.05 12.72
C ARG A 256 2.87 -15.30 11.93
N SER A 257 3.83 -16.22 11.93
CA SER A 257 3.55 -17.61 11.57
C SER A 257 3.61 -18.51 12.80
N HIS A 258 2.68 -19.45 12.85
CA HIS A 258 2.57 -20.49 13.88
C HIS A 258 3.04 -21.87 13.36
N LEU A 259 3.61 -21.90 12.17
CA LEU A 259 4.16 -23.11 11.56
C LEU A 259 5.54 -23.42 12.14
N LYS A 260 5.83 -24.71 12.31
CA LYS A 260 7.08 -25.17 12.96
C LYS A 260 8.31 -24.84 12.11
N GLU A 261 8.18 -24.96 10.81
CA GLU A 261 9.19 -24.59 9.81
C GLU A 261 9.56 -23.10 9.84
N HIS A 262 8.74 -22.25 10.49
CA HIS A 262 8.99 -20.81 10.60
C HIS A 262 9.54 -20.36 11.96
N GLU A 263 10.01 -21.29 12.79
CA GLU A 263 10.44 -21.00 14.17
C GLU A 263 11.64 -20.05 14.28
N PHE A 264 12.49 -19.98 13.24
CA PHE A 264 13.70 -19.15 13.26
C PHE A 264 13.36 -17.67 13.04
N HIS A 265 12.45 -17.38 12.10
CA HIS A 265 11.93 -16.06 11.78
C HIS A 265 10.39 -16.08 11.75
N PRO A 266 9.72 -16.12 12.93
CA PRO A 266 8.27 -16.29 13.02
C PRO A 266 7.50 -14.97 12.93
N VAL A 267 8.19 -13.83 12.71
CA VAL A 267 7.59 -12.49 12.69
C VAL A 267 8.07 -11.68 11.49
N ILE A 268 7.12 -11.07 10.78
CA ILE A 268 7.36 -9.99 9.82
C ILE A 268 6.68 -8.74 10.35
N TYR A 269 7.38 -7.61 10.30
CA TYR A 269 6.84 -6.33 10.77
C TYR A 269 6.18 -5.58 9.62
N GLN A 270 5.16 -4.79 9.95
CA GLN A 270 4.55 -3.84 9.03
C GLN A 270 4.55 -2.44 9.62
N PHE A 271 4.89 -1.47 8.78
CA PHE A 271 4.84 -0.06 9.10
C PHE A 271 3.99 0.69 8.09
N THR A 272 3.06 1.52 8.57
CA THR A 272 2.26 2.42 7.74
C THR A 272 2.34 3.84 8.26
N SER A 273 2.42 4.81 7.35
CA SER A 273 2.20 6.23 7.66
C SER A 273 0.76 6.63 7.38
N SER A 274 0.31 7.73 7.97
CA SER A 274 -1.01 8.28 7.63
C SER A 274 -0.98 9.04 6.29
N PRO A 275 -2.14 9.43 5.76
CA PRO A 275 -2.22 10.43 4.70
C PRO A 275 -1.63 11.77 5.12
N ILE A 276 -1.14 12.51 4.13
CA ILE A 276 -0.59 13.86 4.32
C ILE A 276 -1.72 14.85 4.67
N SER A 277 -2.88 14.74 4.01
CA SER A 277 -3.96 15.73 4.09
C SER A 277 -5.28 15.21 4.66
N ASN A 278 -5.53 13.90 4.72
CA ASN A 278 -6.78 13.41 5.28
C ASN A 278 -6.77 13.45 6.81
N ASN A 279 -7.94 13.68 7.42
CA ASN A 279 -8.08 13.67 8.87
C ASN A 279 -8.49 12.26 9.34
N PRO A 280 -7.92 11.75 10.44
CA PRO A 280 -8.35 10.49 11.03
C PRO A 280 -9.83 10.53 11.42
N THR A 281 -10.57 9.48 11.10
CA THR A 281 -12.00 9.34 11.42
C THR A 281 -12.22 8.98 12.90
N PRO A 282 -13.45 9.12 13.44
CA PRO A 282 -13.78 8.63 14.78
C PRO A 282 -13.53 7.12 14.97
N LEU A 283 -13.70 6.31 13.91
CA LEU A 283 -13.43 4.87 13.94
C LEU A 283 -11.94 4.60 14.19
N ASN A 284 -11.06 5.36 13.53
CA ASN A 284 -9.62 5.25 13.73
C ASN A 284 -9.21 5.52 15.19
N LYS A 285 -9.86 6.47 15.87
CA LYS A 285 -9.61 6.78 17.30
C LYS A 285 -10.14 5.70 18.25
N LEU A 286 -11.18 4.97 17.85
CA LEU A 286 -11.71 3.85 18.64
C LEU A 286 -10.79 2.63 18.56
N VAL A 287 -10.28 2.33 17.37
CA VAL A 287 -9.32 1.25 17.10
C VAL A 287 -8.01 1.45 17.84
N GLU A 288 -7.56 2.70 18.05
CA GLU A 288 -6.40 2.98 18.89
C GLU A 288 -6.50 2.35 20.30
N ARG A 289 -7.71 2.12 20.80
CA ARG A 289 -7.97 1.50 22.11
C ARG A 289 -8.14 -0.01 22.08
N PHE A 290 -8.37 -0.59 20.90
CA PHE A 290 -8.63 -2.01 20.71
C PHE A 290 -7.82 -2.50 19.50
N ALA A 291 -6.74 -3.22 19.76
CA ALA A 291 -5.85 -3.74 18.73
C ALA A 291 -6.06 -5.27 18.55
N PRO A 292 -7.12 -5.68 17.83
CA PRO A 292 -7.45 -7.08 17.67
C PRO A 292 -6.39 -7.82 16.85
N GLU A 293 -6.30 -9.13 17.10
CA GLU A 293 -5.55 -10.07 16.29
C GLU A 293 -6.45 -10.64 15.20
N ILE A 294 -5.91 -10.77 13.99
CA ILE A 294 -6.57 -11.29 12.80
C ILE A 294 -5.87 -12.56 12.41
N SER A 295 -6.64 -13.58 12.11
CA SER A 295 -6.15 -14.93 11.84
C SER A 295 -6.53 -15.31 10.42
N PHE A 296 -5.60 -15.87 9.64
CA PHE A 296 -5.82 -16.16 8.21
C PHE A 296 -5.02 -17.37 7.70
N GLY A 297 -5.48 -17.88 6.55
CA GLY A 297 -4.97 -19.06 5.87
C GLY A 297 -5.69 -20.37 6.22
N ASP A 298 -5.55 -21.39 5.37
CA ASP A 298 -6.07 -22.74 5.61
C ASP A 298 -5.42 -23.36 6.86
N ASP A 299 -6.23 -23.81 7.82
CA ASP A 299 -5.83 -24.20 9.19
C ASP A 299 -5.27 -23.07 10.07
N VAL A 300 -5.45 -21.81 9.64
CA VAL A 300 -5.10 -20.59 10.38
C VAL A 300 -3.61 -20.50 10.82
N PRO A 301 -2.64 -20.73 9.90
CA PRO A 301 -1.21 -20.76 10.22
C PRO A 301 -0.62 -19.38 10.48
N PHE A 302 -1.33 -18.31 10.17
CA PHE A 302 -0.85 -16.94 10.29
C PHE A 302 -1.78 -16.07 11.12
N SER A 303 -1.18 -15.08 11.77
CA SER A 303 -1.94 -14.00 12.41
C SER A 303 -1.31 -12.62 12.23
N GLY A 304 -2.13 -11.58 12.21
CA GLY A 304 -1.74 -10.18 12.14
C GLY A 304 -2.24 -9.44 13.37
N ARG A 305 -1.41 -8.60 14.00
CA ARG A 305 -1.81 -7.79 15.14
C ARG A 305 -1.24 -6.39 15.06
N LEU A 306 -2.10 -5.39 15.25
CA LEU A 306 -1.67 -4.01 15.43
C LEU A 306 -0.99 -3.86 16.80
N LEU A 307 0.23 -3.33 16.81
CA LEU A 307 0.97 -3.01 18.03
C LEU A 307 0.72 -1.57 18.47
N LYS A 308 0.57 -0.68 17.49
CA LYS A 308 0.36 0.75 17.71
C LYS A 308 -0.49 1.32 16.58
N VAL A 309 -1.38 2.24 16.93
CA VAL A 309 -2.13 3.08 16.00
C VAL A 309 -1.93 4.52 16.44
N ILE A 310 -1.68 5.41 15.48
CA ILE A 310 -1.56 6.84 15.70
C ILE A 310 -2.56 7.52 14.77
N ALA A 311 -3.66 7.97 15.36
CA ALA A 311 -4.72 8.68 14.66
C ALA A 311 -4.39 10.19 14.55
N ARG A 312 -3.30 10.50 13.84
CA ARG A 312 -2.84 11.87 13.50
C ARG A 312 -2.15 11.86 12.14
N ARG A 313 -2.15 13.01 11.47
CA ARG A 313 -1.35 13.22 10.26
C ARG A 313 0.14 13.15 10.59
N ASN A 314 0.87 12.42 9.77
CA ASN A 314 2.29 12.18 9.92
C ASN A 314 2.92 11.76 8.58
N PHE A 315 4.25 11.71 8.57
CA PHE A 315 5.03 10.98 7.58
C PHE A 315 5.99 10.03 8.30
N GLY A 316 6.36 8.94 7.61
CA GLY A 316 7.27 7.95 8.13
C GLY A 316 8.70 8.14 7.62
N ILE A 317 9.70 7.89 8.48
CA ILE A 317 11.09 7.74 8.10
C ILE A 317 11.53 6.32 8.44
N VAL A 318 12.15 5.66 7.46
CA VAL A 318 12.76 4.34 7.61
C VAL A 318 14.27 4.50 7.52
N ASP A 319 14.97 4.08 8.57
CA ASP A 319 16.44 4.11 8.63
C ASP A 319 16.95 2.66 8.73
N VAL A 320 17.83 2.28 7.80
CA VAL A 320 18.45 0.96 7.74
C VAL A 320 19.93 1.10 8.06
N ARG A 321 20.36 0.53 9.19
CA ARG A 321 21.76 0.59 9.64
C ARG A 321 22.37 -0.79 9.69
N LYS A 322 23.59 -0.90 9.17
CA LYS A 322 24.45 -2.07 9.39
C LYS A 322 25.28 -1.84 10.65
N ASN A 323 25.20 -2.75 11.61
CA ASN A 323 26.07 -2.74 12.77
C ASN A 323 27.50 -3.10 12.33
N PRO A 324 28.49 -2.22 12.50
CA PRO A 324 29.84 -2.46 11.99
C PRO A 324 30.58 -3.60 12.71
N ARG A 325 30.14 -4.00 13.91
CA ARG A 325 30.77 -5.07 14.69
C ARG A 325 30.18 -6.44 14.40
N THR A 326 28.87 -6.53 14.25
CA THR A 326 28.17 -7.81 14.04
C THR A 326 27.80 -8.05 12.59
N SER A 327 27.91 -7.03 11.73
CA SER A 327 27.34 -7.00 10.37
C SER A 327 25.81 -7.20 10.31
N ALA A 328 25.14 -7.26 11.46
CA ALA A 328 23.69 -7.37 11.55
C ALA A 328 23.04 -6.07 11.07
N TYR A 329 21.91 -6.20 10.39
CA TYR A 329 21.09 -5.07 9.99
C TYR A 329 20.11 -4.73 11.10
N GLY A 330 19.81 -3.45 11.22
CA GLY A 330 18.76 -2.94 12.06
C GLY A 330 17.91 -1.95 11.29
N VAL A 331 16.59 -2.11 11.36
CA VAL A 331 15.65 -1.17 10.75
C VAL A 331 14.92 -0.39 11.84
N THR A 332 14.97 0.94 11.76
CA THR A 332 14.23 1.83 12.67
C THR A 332 13.15 2.56 11.91
N PHE A 333 11.98 2.66 12.52
CA PHE A 333 10.85 3.41 11.98
C PHE A 333 10.55 4.59 12.89
N GLU A 334 10.46 5.78 12.31
CA GLU A 334 10.06 7.00 12.99
C GLU A 334 8.80 7.58 12.33
N LEU A 335 7.84 7.99 13.15
CA LEU A 335 6.68 8.76 12.67
C LEU A 335 6.82 10.20 13.13
N HIS A 336 6.74 11.13 12.20
CA HIS A 336 6.85 12.56 12.43
C HIS A 336 5.50 13.23 12.17
N SER A 337 4.93 13.90 13.18
CA SER A 337 3.62 14.55 13.04
C SER A 337 3.67 15.85 12.23
N ASP A 338 2.53 16.25 11.68
CA ASP A 338 2.35 17.46 10.87
C ASP A 338 2.61 18.78 11.61
N ARG A 339 2.83 18.74 12.93
CA ARG A 339 3.11 19.93 13.75
C ARG A 339 4.58 20.31 13.82
N GLY A 340 5.49 19.52 13.23
CA GLY A 340 6.92 19.81 13.17
C GLY A 340 7.62 19.81 14.55
N ASP A 341 6.95 19.30 15.57
CA ASP A 341 7.51 19.20 16.92
C ASP A 341 8.27 17.88 17.05
N THR A 342 9.60 17.96 17.20
CA THR A 342 10.48 16.78 17.35
C THR A 342 10.18 15.95 18.60
N THR A 343 9.29 16.42 19.47
CA THR A 343 8.84 15.68 20.67
C THR A 343 7.74 14.65 20.37
N ASP A 344 7.08 14.71 19.20
CA ASP A 344 6.04 13.76 18.77
C ASP A 344 6.59 12.71 17.79
N ILE A 345 7.82 12.25 18.03
CA ILE A 345 8.47 11.17 17.26
C ILE A 345 8.21 9.83 17.93
N HIS A 346 7.51 8.95 17.22
CA HIS A 346 7.34 7.57 17.67
C HIS A 346 8.38 6.67 17.04
N ARG A 347 9.29 6.12 17.87
CA ARG A 347 10.32 5.16 17.45
C ARG A 347 9.87 3.74 17.73
N PHE A 348 9.97 2.88 16.72
CA PHE A 348 9.74 1.45 16.87
C PHE A 348 11.08 0.71 16.98
N PRO A 349 11.14 -0.40 17.76
CA PRO A 349 12.38 -1.12 18.01
C PRO A 349 13.02 -1.62 16.72
N THR A 350 14.34 -1.75 16.77
CA THR A 350 15.17 -2.31 15.71
C THR A 350 14.80 -3.77 15.47
N ILE A 351 14.46 -4.10 14.23
CA ILE A 351 14.15 -5.46 13.77
C ILE A 351 15.34 -6.10 13.07
#